data_AF-A0A4C1S9X0-F1
#
_entry.id   AF-A0A4C1S9X0-F1
#
_cell.length_a   1.000
_cell.length_b   1.000
_cell.length_c   1.000
_cell.angle_alpha   90.00
_cell.angle_beta   90.00
_cell.angle_gamma   90.00
#
_symmetry.space_group_name_H-M   'P 1'
#
loop_
_entity.id
_entity.type
_entity.pdbx_description
1 polymer ?
#
loop_
_entity_poly.entity_id
_entity_poly.type
_entity_poly.pdbx_seq_one_letter_code
_entity_poly.pdbx_strand_id
1 'polypeptide(L)'
;MSPACNPSHRTANAALLARTRSPVSHVRALALLAKAIQTAFASTFGTDTVIRMCWAHAKKKMQTRVEQSVQKKSQKEILQDIDALQCASTQEIFDQASEKFLDKWKSENDFSACFENEWLILNRFWYLSASPGTPATNNDLESFNKTIKDGGMLRERHPLARFLVIASDIVKDWSNEYITNTERRFAKLPTVSLKTWTESYQWAKLSKQVPLKNSTELVCSYRIPAVRFRMQKF
;
A
#
# COMPACT_ATOMS: atom_id res chain seq x y z
N MET A 1 57.14 -19.58 -41.33
CA MET A 1 56.79 -20.76 -40.52
C MET A 1 56.08 -20.24 -39.28
N SER A 2 54.75 -20.24 -39.32
CA SER A 2 53.88 -19.80 -38.24
C SER A 2 53.27 -21.03 -37.58
N PRO A 3 53.22 -21.15 -36.25
CA PRO A 3 52.48 -22.23 -35.62
C PRO A 3 51.01 -21.82 -35.49
N ALA A 4 50.17 -22.58 -36.18
CA ALA A 4 48.72 -22.51 -36.14
C ALA A 4 48.19 -22.95 -34.77
N CYS A 5 47.35 -22.10 -34.17
CA CYS A 5 46.49 -22.46 -33.05
C CYS A 5 45.33 -23.32 -33.58
N ASN A 6 45.17 -24.51 -33.01
CA ASN A 6 44.07 -25.42 -33.26
C ASN A 6 43.19 -25.45 -31.99
N PRO A 7 41.91 -25.01 -32.01
CA PRO A 7 41.02 -25.17 -30.87
C PRO A 7 40.05 -26.33 -31.13
N SER A 8 40.35 -27.50 -30.55
CA SER A 8 39.44 -28.63 -30.52
C SER A 8 38.84 -28.82 -29.12
N HIS A 9 37.51 -28.70 -29.05
CA HIS A 9 36.60 -29.34 -28.10
C HIS A 9 36.72 -29.03 -26.60
N ARG A 10 35.91 -28.07 -26.12
CA ARG A 10 35.05 -28.23 -24.93
C ARG A 10 33.71 -27.50 -25.14
N THR A 11 32.80 -28.16 -25.84
CA THR A 11 31.35 -27.90 -25.75
C THR A 11 30.82 -28.67 -24.55
N ALA A 12 30.47 -27.96 -23.47
CA ALA A 12 29.62 -28.51 -22.42
C ALA A 12 28.90 -27.37 -21.66
N ASN A 13 27.59 -27.31 -21.86
CA ASN A 13 26.57 -26.90 -20.90
C ASN A 13 26.47 -25.41 -20.51
N ALA A 14 26.10 -24.57 -21.48
CA ALA A 14 25.38 -23.32 -21.22
C ALA A 14 23.86 -23.57 -21.36
N ALA A 15 23.29 -24.41 -20.49
CA ALA A 15 21.86 -24.64 -20.42
C ALA A 15 21.47 -25.05 -19.00
N LEU A 16 21.20 -24.07 -18.15
CA LEU A 16 20.13 -24.05 -17.13
C LEU A 16 20.39 -22.87 -16.20
N LEU A 17 19.67 -21.77 -16.41
CA LEU A 17 19.09 -20.90 -15.38
C LEU A 17 18.24 -19.83 -16.07
N ALA A 18 17.38 -20.27 -17.00
CA ALA A 18 16.17 -19.53 -17.28
C ALA A 18 15.31 -19.66 -16.01
N ARG A 19 15.50 -18.75 -15.05
CA ARG A 19 14.56 -18.53 -13.96
C ARG A 19 13.22 -18.25 -14.63
N THR A 20 12.34 -19.24 -14.58
CA THR A 20 10.93 -19.07 -14.86
C THR A 20 10.41 -18.00 -13.90
N ARG A 21 10.34 -16.76 -14.39
CA ARG A 21 9.61 -15.69 -13.72
C ARG A 21 8.16 -16.16 -13.70
N SER A 22 7.71 -16.62 -12.53
CA SER A 22 6.29 -16.65 -12.22
C SER A 22 5.72 -15.27 -12.57
N PRO A 23 4.63 -15.16 -13.35
CA PRO A 23 3.99 -13.89 -13.59
C PRO A 23 3.37 -13.46 -12.26
N VAL A 24 4.13 -12.68 -11.49
CA VAL A 24 3.55 -11.91 -10.38
C VAL A 24 2.66 -10.89 -11.06
N SER A 25 1.40 -11.27 -11.26
CA SER A 25 0.52 -10.60 -12.23
C SER A 25 0.19 -9.17 -11.87
N HIS A 26 0.51 -8.66 -10.68
CA HIS A 26 0.49 -7.23 -10.38
C HIS A 26 1.53 -6.92 -9.30
N VAL A 27 2.67 -6.32 -9.66
CA VAL A 27 3.57 -5.71 -8.68
C VAL A 27 2.89 -4.44 -8.17
N ARG A 28 2.48 -4.45 -6.90
CA ARG A 28 1.75 -3.36 -6.25
C ARG A 28 2.68 -2.67 -5.28
N ALA A 29 2.88 -1.38 -5.45
CA ALA A 29 3.68 -0.56 -4.52
C ALA A 29 2.82 0.50 -3.85
N LEU A 30 3.11 0.73 -2.57
CA LEU A 30 2.71 1.92 -1.84
C LEU A 30 3.87 2.90 -1.92
N ALA A 31 3.68 4.04 -2.58
CA ALA A 31 4.74 5.03 -2.73
C ALA A 31 4.28 6.43 -2.30
N LEU A 32 5.28 7.23 -1.93
CA LEU A 32 5.15 8.68 -1.81
C LEU A 32 4.91 9.30 -3.19
N LEU A 33 4.40 10.54 -3.18
CA LEU A 33 4.15 11.40 -4.34
C LEU A 33 5.44 11.87 -5.05
N ALA A 34 6.54 11.11 -4.95
CA ALA A 34 7.81 11.45 -5.57
C ALA A 34 7.82 10.94 -7.02
N LYS A 35 7.80 11.86 -7.99
CA LYS A 35 7.76 11.53 -9.41
C LYS A 35 8.94 10.64 -9.83
N ALA A 36 10.13 10.89 -9.27
CA ALA A 36 11.30 10.07 -9.49
C ALA A 36 11.10 8.60 -9.09
N ILE A 37 10.40 8.34 -7.98
CA ILE A 37 10.07 6.97 -7.54
C ILE A 37 9.08 6.35 -8.52
N GLN A 38 8.05 7.09 -8.94
CA GLN A 38 7.06 6.57 -9.90
C GLN A 38 7.72 6.20 -11.24
N THR A 39 8.60 7.06 -11.75
CA THR A 39 9.35 6.83 -12.99
C THR A 39 10.27 5.63 -12.87
N ALA A 40 11.05 5.53 -11.79
CA ALA A 40 11.94 4.40 -11.54
C ALA A 40 11.18 3.08 -11.35
N PHE A 41 9.99 3.14 -10.73
CA PHE A 41 9.14 1.96 -10.56
C PHE A 41 8.59 1.48 -11.90
N ALA A 42 8.05 2.39 -12.70
CA ALA A 42 7.55 2.08 -14.04
C ALA A 42 8.67 1.53 -14.96
N SER A 43 9.88 2.07 -14.89
CA SER A 43 11.01 1.57 -15.69
C SER A 43 11.47 0.18 -15.28
N THR A 44 11.32 -0.18 -14.00
CA THR A 44 11.81 -1.46 -13.45
C THR A 44 10.77 -2.57 -13.55
N PHE A 45 9.50 -2.24 -13.29
CA PHE A 45 8.41 -3.21 -13.15
C PHE A 45 7.38 -3.15 -14.28
N GLY A 46 7.53 -2.22 -15.23
CA GLY A 46 6.63 -2.04 -16.37
C GLY A 46 5.51 -1.04 -16.10
N THR A 47 4.76 -0.69 -17.15
CA THR A 47 3.66 0.29 -17.09
C THR A 47 2.37 -0.28 -16.51
N ASP A 48 2.25 -1.61 -16.42
CA ASP A 48 1.05 -2.29 -15.91
C ASP A 48 0.99 -2.31 -14.37
N THR A 49 1.92 -1.61 -13.70
CA THR A 49 1.93 -1.50 -12.24
C THR A 49 1.08 -0.33 -11.77
N VAL A 50 0.12 -0.63 -10.89
CA VAL A 50 -0.63 0.40 -10.16
C VAL A 50 0.17 0.80 -8.92
N ILE A 51 0.65 2.04 -8.91
CA ILE A 51 1.26 2.65 -7.72
C ILE A 51 0.13 3.23 -6.89
N ARG A 52 -0.14 2.62 -5.73
CA ARG A 52 -1.12 3.13 -4.78
C ARG A 52 -0.50 4.30 -4.02
N MET A 53 -1.22 5.41 -4.00
CA MET A 53 -0.88 6.56 -3.19
C MET A 53 -1.07 6.22 -1.72
N CYS A 54 -0.05 6.50 -0.91
CA CYS A 54 -0.15 6.31 0.53
C CYS A 54 -1.26 7.22 1.11
N TRP A 55 -2.29 6.60 1.67
CA TRP A 55 -3.47 7.31 2.17
C TRP A 55 -3.14 8.41 3.18
N ALA A 56 -2.26 8.15 4.15
CA ALA A 56 -1.94 9.15 5.16
C ALA A 56 -1.26 10.40 4.57
N HIS A 57 -0.40 10.21 3.56
CA HIS A 57 0.23 11.32 2.86
C HIS A 57 -0.77 12.09 1.99
N ALA A 58 -1.66 11.37 1.29
CA ALA A 58 -2.75 11.96 0.53
C ALA A 58 -3.69 12.76 1.43
N LYS A 59 -4.21 12.14 2.49
CA LYS A 59 -5.09 12.76 3.50
C LYS A 59 -4.45 14.00 4.11
N LYS A 60 -3.17 13.95 4.51
CA LYS A 60 -2.49 15.11 5.09
C LYS A 60 -2.43 16.29 4.10
N LYS A 61 -2.11 16.03 2.83
CA LYS A 61 -2.09 17.07 1.80
C LYS A 61 -3.48 17.63 1.51
N MET A 62 -4.48 16.75 1.35
CA MET A 62 -5.88 17.16 1.18
C MET A 62 -6.35 18.02 2.35
N GLN A 63 -6.04 17.61 3.58
CA GLN A 63 -6.38 18.35 4.79
C GLN A 63 -5.75 19.75 4.81
N THR A 64 -4.44 19.85 4.54
CA THR A 64 -3.77 21.16 4.44
C THR A 64 -4.43 22.05 3.38
N ARG A 65 -4.85 21.48 2.25
CA ARG A 65 -5.54 22.24 1.20
C ARG A 65 -6.91 22.72 1.67
N VAL A 66 -7.72 21.85 2.27
CA VAL A 66 -9.04 22.18 2.85
C VAL A 66 -8.90 23.30 3.90
N GLU A 67 -7.91 23.22 4.77
CA GLU A 67 -7.65 24.23 5.80
C GLU A 67 -7.28 25.60 5.21
N GLN A 68 -6.63 25.63 4.04
CA GLN A 68 -6.18 26.84 3.35
C GLN A 68 -7.24 27.47 2.45
N SER A 69 -8.08 26.65 1.78
CA SER A 69 -8.95 27.12 0.71
C SER A 69 -10.44 27.08 1.05
N VAL A 70 -10.84 26.53 2.20
CA VAL A 70 -12.26 26.38 2.57
C VAL A 70 -12.57 27.07 3.90
N GLN A 71 -13.78 27.63 4.03
CA GLN A 71 -14.27 28.19 5.28
C GLN A 71 -14.34 27.16 6.40
N LYS A 72 -13.93 27.56 7.62
CA LYS A 72 -13.84 26.70 8.82
C LYS A 72 -15.10 25.89 9.13
N LYS A 73 -16.28 26.42 8.78
CA LYS A 73 -17.58 25.76 8.97
C LYS A 73 -17.74 24.48 8.12
N SER A 74 -17.20 24.47 6.91
CA SER A 74 -17.36 23.39 5.93
C SER A 74 -16.21 22.37 6.01
N GLN A 75 -15.04 22.78 6.53
CA GLN A 75 -13.82 21.95 6.56
C GLN A 75 -14.05 20.56 7.17
N LYS A 76 -14.75 20.49 8.32
CA LYS A 76 -14.99 19.22 9.02
C LYS A 76 -15.80 18.25 8.15
N GLU A 77 -16.84 18.74 7.49
CA GLU A 77 -17.72 17.92 6.67
C GLU A 77 -17.02 17.45 5.39
N ILE A 78 -16.25 18.33 4.73
CA ILE A 78 -15.43 17.95 3.57
C ILE A 78 -14.46 16.82 3.93
N LEU A 79 -13.78 16.92 5.06
CA LEU A 79 -12.83 15.87 5.50
C LEU A 79 -13.54 14.55 5.80
N GLN A 80 -14.75 14.59 6.34
CA GLN A 80 -15.56 13.38 6.55
C GLN A 80 -15.99 12.74 5.23
N ASP A 81 -16.36 13.55 4.23
CA ASP A 81 -16.71 13.06 2.90
C ASP A 81 -15.48 12.49 2.18
N ILE A 82 -14.30 13.09 2.34
CA ILE A 82 -13.02 12.56 1.85
C ILE A 82 -12.70 11.20 2.49
N ASP A 83 -12.91 11.05 3.80
CA ASP A 83 -12.76 9.77 4.50
C ASP A 83 -13.76 8.71 3.98
N ALA A 84 -14.99 9.12 3.64
CA ALA A 84 -15.99 8.24 3.05
C ALA A 84 -15.60 7.79 1.63
N LEU A 85 -15.09 8.70 0.79
CA LEU A 85 -14.55 8.39 -0.54
C LEU A 85 -13.41 7.38 -0.47
N GLN A 86 -12.52 7.48 0.53
CA GLN A 86 -11.44 6.52 0.70
C GLN A 86 -11.95 5.09 0.89
N CYS A 87 -13.10 4.94 1.54
CA CYS A 87 -13.74 3.66 1.81
C CYS A 87 -14.50 3.10 0.59
N ALA A 88 -14.46 3.78 -0.56
CA ALA A 88 -15.13 3.33 -1.77
C ALA A 88 -14.72 1.90 -2.12
N SER A 89 -15.74 1.07 -2.32
CA SER A 89 -15.56 -0.36 -2.31
C SER A 89 -15.21 -0.91 -3.69
N THR A 90 -15.63 -0.26 -4.77
CA THR A 90 -15.20 -0.55 -6.15
C THR A 90 -14.82 0.74 -6.86
N GLN A 91 -14.22 0.63 -8.05
CA GLN A 91 -13.94 1.78 -8.89
C GLN A 91 -15.23 2.49 -9.28
N GLU A 92 -16.27 1.76 -9.70
CA GLU A 92 -17.55 2.35 -10.11
C GLU A 92 -18.21 3.15 -8.96
N ILE A 93 -18.14 2.63 -7.73
CA ILE A 93 -18.63 3.33 -6.55
C ILE A 93 -17.77 4.56 -6.26
N PHE A 94 -16.45 4.47 -6.43
CA PHE A 94 -15.55 5.62 -6.26
C PHE A 94 -15.86 6.71 -7.29
N ASP A 95 -16.07 6.34 -8.54
CA ASP A 95 -16.35 7.25 -9.66
C ASP A 95 -17.66 8.01 -9.39
N GLN A 96 -18.76 7.29 -9.12
CA GLN A 96 -20.05 7.89 -8.80
C GLN A 96 -20.03 8.73 -7.53
N ALA A 97 -19.33 8.28 -6.48
CA ALA A 97 -19.20 9.05 -5.25
C ALA A 97 -18.36 10.31 -5.46
N SER A 98 -17.35 10.26 -6.33
CA SER A 98 -16.53 11.42 -6.68
C SER A 98 -17.32 12.48 -7.43
N GLU A 99 -18.17 12.08 -8.38
CA GLU A 99 -19.10 13.00 -9.06
C GLU A 99 -20.04 13.69 -8.05
N LYS A 100 -20.66 12.90 -7.18
CA LYS A 100 -21.54 13.43 -6.12
C LYS A 100 -20.80 14.34 -5.13
N PHE A 101 -19.54 14.05 -4.85
CA PHE A 101 -18.69 14.88 -4.00
C PHE A 101 -18.43 16.24 -4.64
N LEU A 102 -18.07 16.28 -5.92
CA LEU A 102 -17.86 17.54 -6.65
C LEU A 102 -19.16 18.35 -6.76
N ASP A 103 -20.29 17.70 -7.02
CA ASP A 103 -21.60 18.36 -7.04
C ASP A 103 -21.98 18.99 -5.70
N LYS A 104 -21.69 18.28 -4.59
CA LYS A 104 -21.97 18.75 -3.22
C LYS A 104 -21.11 19.96 -2.88
N TRP A 105 -19.83 19.94 -3.24
CA TRP A 105 -18.85 20.97 -2.87
C TRP A 105 -18.58 22.00 -3.98
N LYS A 106 -19.41 22.05 -5.03
CA LYS A 106 -19.29 23.01 -6.13
C LYS A 106 -19.28 24.47 -5.69
N SER A 107 -19.89 24.81 -4.55
CA SER A 107 -19.85 26.18 -4.02
C SER A 107 -18.45 26.61 -3.58
N GLU A 108 -17.59 25.64 -3.24
CA GLU A 108 -16.18 25.85 -2.88
C GLU A 108 -15.30 25.68 -4.14
N ASN A 109 -15.55 26.48 -5.18
CA ASN A 109 -15.00 26.31 -6.54
C ASN A 109 -13.48 26.06 -6.58
N ASP A 110 -12.69 26.87 -5.87
CA ASP A 110 -11.22 26.77 -5.88
C ASP A 110 -10.73 25.45 -5.27
N PHE A 111 -11.41 24.97 -4.23
CA PHE A 111 -11.12 23.68 -3.63
C PHE A 111 -11.53 22.54 -4.56
N SER A 112 -12.75 22.57 -5.07
CA SER A 112 -13.32 21.48 -5.88
C SER A 112 -12.56 21.27 -7.19
N ALA A 113 -12.22 22.34 -7.91
CA ALA A 113 -11.41 22.25 -9.13
C ALA A 113 -9.99 21.72 -8.85
N CYS A 114 -9.38 22.18 -7.75
CA CYS A 114 -8.07 21.68 -7.33
C CYS A 114 -8.13 20.21 -6.93
N PHE A 115 -9.19 19.81 -6.22
CA PHE A 115 -9.39 18.45 -5.75
C PHE A 115 -9.59 17.47 -6.90
N GLU A 116 -10.43 17.84 -7.87
CA GLU A 116 -10.66 17.06 -9.09
C GLU A 116 -9.34 16.82 -9.83
N ASN A 117 -8.63 17.89 -10.17
CA ASN A 117 -7.41 17.77 -10.96
C ASN A 117 -6.31 16.99 -10.22
N GLU A 118 -6.05 17.31 -8.95
CA GLU A 118 -4.94 16.69 -8.22
C GLU A 118 -5.27 15.26 -7.75
N TRP A 119 -6.48 15.01 -7.27
CA TRP A 119 -6.81 13.78 -6.53
C TRP A 119 -7.74 12.84 -7.28
N LEU A 120 -8.50 13.31 -8.26
CA LEU A 120 -9.36 12.43 -9.07
C LEU A 120 -8.73 12.13 -10.44
N ILE A 121 -7.98 13.07 -11.02
CA ILE A 121 -7.33 12.90 -12.31
C ILE A 121 -5.87 12.45 -12.13
N LEU A 122 -5.02 13.28 -11.51
CA LEU A 122 -3.57 13.03 -11.48
C LEU A 122 -3.16 11.92 -10.51
N ASN A 123 -3.72 11.90 -9.30
CA ASN A 123 -3.28 10.99 -8.23
C ASN A 123 -4.39 10.04 -7.76
N ARG A 124 -5.25 9.56 -8.66
CA ARG A 124 -6.51 8.82 -8.36
C ARG A 124 -6.41 7.66 -7.37
N PHE A 125 -5.30 6.94 -7.33
CA PHE A 125 -5.17 5.65 -6.62
C PHE A 125 -4.91 5.80 -5.10
N TRP A 126 -5.70 6.58 -4.37
CA TRP A 126 -5.60 6.72 -2.91
C TRP A 126 -6.70 5.99 -2.12
N TYR A 127 -7.82 5.64 -2.77
CA TYR A 127 -8.92 4.88 -2.16
C TYR A 127 -8.54 3.42 -1.89
N LEU A 128 -9.26 2.76 -0.97
CA LEU A 128 -8.89 1.45 -0.44
C LEU A 128 -8.95 0.34 -1.50
N SER A 129 -9.98 0.37 -2.34
CA SER A 129 -10.19 -0.66 -3.36
C SER A 129 -9.33 -0.50 -4.61
N ALA A 130 -8.54 0.57 -4.72
CA ALA A 130 -7.53 0.74 -5.77
C ALA A 130 -6.44 -0.34 -5.73
N SER A 131 -6.18 -0.92 -4.55
CA SER A 131 -5.27 -2.05 -4.39
C SER A 131 -5.77 -2.99 -3.29
N PRO A 132 -6.70 -3.92 -3.62
CA PRO A 132 -7.27 -4.84 -2.65
C PRO A 132 -6.20 -5.73 -2.02
N GLY A 133 -6.26 -5.94 -0.71
CA GLY A 133 -5.27 -6.72 0.04
C GLY A 133 -4.05 -5.92 0.51
N THR A 134 -3.99 -4.62 0.23
CA THR A 134 -3.00 -3.72 0.86
C THR A 134 -3.56 -3.11 2.16
N PRO A 135 -2.71 -2.78 3.15
CA PRO A 135 -3.17 -2.18 4.40
C PRO A 135 -3.98 -0.90 4.17
N ALA A 136 -5.07 -0.75 4.94
CA ALA A 136 -5.90 0.45 4.90
C ALA A 136 -5.24 1.65 5.61
N THR A 137 -4.38 1.36 6.58
CA THR A 137 -3.66 2.34 7.39
C THR A 137 -2.15 2.26 7.11
N ASN A 138 -1.45 3.35 7.38
CA ASN A 138 0.02 3.41 7.32
C ASN A 138 0.67 3.09 8.67
N ASN A 139 -0.08 2.63 9.68
CA ASN A 139 0.44 2.45 11.04
C ASN A 139 1.69 1.58 11.07
N ASP A 140 1.70 0.49 10.31
CA ASP A 140 2.83 -0.42 10.22
C ASP A 140 4.05 0.27 9.58
N LEU A 141 3.82 1.05 8.51
CA LEU A 141 4.88 1.80 7.83
C LEU A 141 5.44 2.92 8.71
N GLU A 142 4.60 3.66 9.42
CA GLU A 142 5.05 4.73 10.33
C GLU A 142 5.76 4.18 11.56
N SER A 143 5.26 3.07 12.12
CA SER A 143 5.89 2.36 13.21
C SER A 143 7.28 1.88 12.79
N PHE A 144 7.39 1.28 11.61
CA PHE A 144 8.66 0.83 11.07
C PHE A 144 9.62 1.99 10.79
N ASN A 145 9.14 3.08 10.17
CA ASN A 145 9.92 4.29 9.97
C ASN A 145 10.42 4.86 11.29
N LYS A 146 9.60 4.82 12.34
CA LYS A 146 9.98 5.25 13.68
C LYS A 146 11.09 4.37 14.24
N THR A 147 11.00 3.04 14.12
CA THR A 147 12.06 2.13 14.55
C THR A 147 13.39 2.39 13.86
N ILE A 148 13.39 2.65 12.54
CA ILE A 148 14.61 3.02 11.80
C ILE A 148 15.20 4.33 12.34
N LYS A 149 14.34 5.35 12.46
CA LYS A 149 14.75 6.70 12.87
C LYS A 149 15.26 6.72 14.31
N ASP A 150 14.61 6.01 15.21
CA ASP A 150 14.90 6.01 16.64
C ASP A 150 16.05 5.04 16.98
N GLY A 151 16.08 3.85 16.37
CA GLY A 151 17.07 2.82 16.69
C GLY A 151 18.38 2.92 15.90
N GLY A 152 18.32 3.31 14.63
CA GLY A 152 19.49 3.30 13.75
C GLY A 152 20.11 4.67 13.48
N MET A 153 19.27 5.67 13.26
CA MET A 153 19.73 7.00 12.82
C MET A 153 19.74 8.05 13.93
N LEU A 154 19.14 7.77 15.08
CA LEU A 154 18.92 8.71 16.18
C LEU A 154 18.28 10.04 15.72
N ARG A 155 17.49 9.98 14.63
CA ARG A 155 16.89 11.13 13.94
C ARG A 155 17.87 12.17 13.40
N GLU A 156 19.15 11.85 13.30
CA GLU A 156 20.18 12.74 12.76
C GLU A 156 20.36 12.58 11.25
N ARG A 157 20.86 13.65 10.61
CA ARG A 157 21.25 13.60 9.20
C ARG A 157 22.68 13.06 9.11
N HIS A 158 22.85 11.95 8.40
CA HIS A 158 24.15 11.33 8.19
C HIS A 158 24.68 11.57 6.77
N PRO A 159 25.99 11.77 6.57
CA PRO A 159 26.60 11.71 5.25
C PRO A 159 26.31 10.35 4.59
N LEU A 160 26.21 10.32 3.25
CA LEU A 160 25.79 9.13 2.51
C LEU A 160 26.60 7.87 2.86
N ALA A 161 27.93 8.00 2.96
CA ALA A 161 28.80 6.86 3.32
C ALA A 161 28.44 6.28 4.70
N ARG A 162 28.20 7.15 5.70
CA ARG A 162 27.80 6.73 7.04
C ARG A 162 26.40 6.13 7.06
N PHE A 163 25.48 6.73 6.30
CA PHE A 163 24.12 6.20 6.14
C PHE A 163 24.13 4.77 5.58
N LEU A 164 24.96 4.46 4.58
CA LEU A 164 25.02 3.13 3.98
C LEU A 164 25.53 2.06 4.95
N VAL A 165 26.50 2.43 5.81
CA VAL A 165 26.98 1.55 6.90
C VAL A 165 25.85 1.29 7.89
N ILE A 166 25.23 2.34 8.41
CA ILE A 166 24.11 2.23 9.36
C ILE A 166 22.96 1.39 8.77
N ALA A 167 22.59 1.63 7.51
CA ALA A 167 21.53 0.89 6.85
C ALA A 167 21.87 -0.61 6.72
N SER A 168 23.13 -0.93 6.43
CA SER A 168 23.62 -2.30 6.33
C SER A 168 23.60 -3.00 7.70
N ASP A 169 23.97 -2.30 8.77
CA ASP A 169 23.92 -2.82 10.14
C ASP A 169 22.46 -3.10 10.56
N ILE A 170 21.54 -2.17 10.33
CA ILE A 170 20.10 -2.36 10.59
C ILE A 170 19.57 -3.61 9.87
N VAL A 171 19.88 -3.76 8.58
CA VAL A 171 19.43 -4.92 7.78
C VAL A 171 20.01 -6.21 8.33
N LYS A 172 21.29 -6.21 8.72
CA LYS A 172 21.96 -7.38 9.31
C LYS A 172 21.32 -7.77 10.64
N ASP A 173 21.08 -6.81 11.52
CA ASP A 173 20.49 -7.05 12.84
C ASP A 173 19.08 -7.61 12.72
N TRP A 174 18.25 -7.01 11.86
CA TRP A 174 16.91 -7.55 11.60
C TRP A 174 16.95 -8.92 10.94
N SER A 175 17.84 -9.15 9.99
CA SER A 175 17.98 -10.46 9.35
C SER A 175 18.29 -11.54 10.39
N ASN A 176 19.21 -11.26 11.32
CA ASN A 176 19.53 -12.15 12.42
C ASN A 176 18.33 -12.34 13.37
N GLU A 177 17.60 -11.26 13.68
CA GLU A 177 16.41 -11.33 14.52
C GLU A 177 15.31 -12.20 13.88
N TYR A 178 15.05 -12.07 12.57
CA TYR A 178 14.07 -12.90 11.87
C TYR A 178 14.45 -14.39 11.80
N ILE A 179 15.76 -14.70 11.78
CA ILE A 179 16.26 -16.08 11.79
C ILE A 179 16.10 -16.70 13.20
N THR A 180 16.46 -15.94 14.23
CA THR A 180 16.59 -16.41 15.61
C THR A 180 15.28 -16.33 16.41
N ASN A 181 14.41 -15.35 16.12
CA ASN A 181 13.15 -15.15 16.82
C ASN A 181 12.00 -15.89 16.11
N THR A 182 11.53 -16.98 16.73
CA THR A 182 10.41 -17.78 16.23
C THR A 182 9.08 -17.03 16.19
N GLU A 183 8.90 -16.00 17.01
CA GLU A 183 7.66 -15.20 17.09
C GLU A 183 7.54 -14.21 15.91
N ARG A 184 8.65 -13.84 15.28
CA ARG A 184 8.68 -12.95 14.10
C ARG A 184 8.61 -13.70 12.77
N ARG A 185 8.44 -15.02 12.80
CA ARG A 185 8.24 -15.81 11.58
C ARG A 185 6.87 -15.51 10.99
N PHE A 186 6.82 -15.33 9.67
CA PHE A 186 5.55 -15.19 8.97
C PHE A 186 4.69 -16.43 9.20
N ALA A 187 3.56 -16.25 9.87
CA ALA A 187 2.57 -17.30 10.02
C ALA A 187 2.05 -17.69 8.63
N LYS A 188 2.26 -18.95 8.23
CA LYS A 188 1.80 -19.46 6.94
C LYS A 188 0.30 -19.69 6.89
N LEU A 189 -0.31 -19.85 8.08
CA LEU A 189 -1.74 -20.07 8.25
C LEU A 189 -2.24 -19.10 9.32
N PRO A 190 -3.47 -18.57 9.16
CA PRO A 190 -4.07 -17.72 10.18
C PRO A 190 -4.32 -18.54 11.45
N THR A 191 -3.83 -18.05 12.59
CA THR A 191 -4.17 -18.61 13.90
C THR A 191 -5.54 -18.09 14.31
N VAL A 192 -6.57 -18.93 14.23
CA VAL A 192 -7.93 -18.54 14.63
C VAL A 192 -8.06 -18.66 16.14
N SER A 193 -8.19 -17.52 16.82
CA SER A 193 -8.38 -17.49 18.27
C SER A 193 -9.84 -17.83 18.67
N LEU A 194 -10.06 -18.25 19.92
CA LEU A 194 -11.41 -18.45 20.46
C LEU A 194 -12.26 -17.17 20.37
N LYS A 195 -11.64 -16.00 20.58
CA LYS A 195 -12.31 -14.70 20.41
C LYS A 195 -12.78 -14.50 18.97
N THR A 196 -11.92 -14.79 17.99
CA THR A 196 -12.26 -14.72 16.57
C THR A 196 -13.40 -15.66 16.22
N TRP A 197 -13.41 -16.88 16.76
CA TRP A 197 -14.53 -17.83 16.62
C TRP A 197 -15.83 -17.27 17.21
N THR A 198 -15.76 -16.71 18.42
CA THR A 198 -16.92 -16.15 19.13
C THR A 198 -17.52 -14.96 18.36
N GLU A 199 -16.69 -14.04 17.89
CA GLU A 199 -17.10 -12.88 17.09
C GLU A 199 -17.70 -13.32 15.76
N SER A 200 -17.09 -14.29 15.09
CA SER A 200 -17.60 -14.85 13.83
C SER A 200 -18.96 -15.53 14.02
N TYR A 201 -19.13 -16.28 15.11
CA TYR A 201 -20.40 -16.92 15.46
C TYR A 201 -21.50 -15.90 15.76
N GLN A 202 -21.20 -14.88 16.57
CA GLN A 202 -22.12 -13.78 16.83
C GLN A 202 -22.50 -13.03 15.55
N TRP A 203 -21.53 -12.81 14.67
CA TRP A 203 -21.76 -12.18 13.39
C TRP A 203 -22.66 -13.03 12.47
N ALA A 204 -22.43 -14.34 12.40
CA ALA A 204 -23.23 -15.27 11.62
C ALA A 204 -24.71 -15.30 12.09
N LYS A 205 -24.94 -15.19 13.40
CA LYS A 205 -26.30 -15.05 13.97
C LYS A 205 -27.07 -13.81 13.52
N LEU A 206 -26.38 -12.77 13.05
CA LEU A 206 -27.04 -11.53 12.60
C LEU A 206 -27.72 -11.68 11.22
N SER A 207 -27.55 -12.82 10.54
CA SER A 207 -28.19 -13.14 9.24
C SER A 207 -28.08 -12.01 8.21
N LYS A 208 -26.95 -11.29 8.22
CA LYS A 208 -26.73 -10.17 7.32
C LYS A 208 -26.42 -10.68 5.92
N GLN A 209 -27.12 -10.16 4.92
CA GLN A 209 -26.74 -10.41 3.54
C GLN A 209 -25.45 -9.65 3.22
N VAL A 210 -24.38 -10.40 2.89
CA VAL A 210 -23.12 -9.82 2.42
C VAL A 210 -22.97 -10.14 0.95
N PRO A 211 -22.74 -9.15 0.08
CA PRO A 211 -22.47 -9.42 -1.32
C PRO A 211 -21.14 -10.19 -1.45
N LEU A 212 -21.23 -11.40 -2.02
CA LEU A 212 -20.07 -12.22 -2.37
C LEU A 212 -19.30 -11.53 -3.50
N LYS A 213 -18.00 -11.29 -3.29
CA LYS A 213 -17.17 -10.61 -4.29
C LYS A 213 -16.51 -11.58 -5.28
N ASN A 214 -16.15 -12.79 -4.84
CA ASN A 214 -15.64 -13.90 -5.66
C ASN A 214 -15.77 -15.20 -4.85
N SER A 215 -16.21 -16.28 -5.49
CA SER A 215 -16.18 -17.62 -4.93
C SER A 215 -15.23 -18.47 -5.77
N THR A 216 -14.10 -18.85 -5.19
CA THR A 216 -13.38 -20.07 -5.59
C THR A 216 -13.44 -21.00 -4.40
N GLU A 217 -13.47 -22.31 -4.61
CA GLU A 217 -13.67 -23.35 -3.58
C GLU A 217 -12.76 -23.21 -2.33
N LEU A 218 -11.65 -22.46 -2.44
CA LEU A 218 -10.65 -22.30 -1.37
C LEU A 218 -10.67 -20.95 -0.64
N VAL A 219 -11.40 -19.93 -1.10
CA VAL A 219 -11.41 -18.60 -0.46
C VAL A 219 -12.76 -17.90 -0.62
N CYS A 220 -13.40 -17.59 0.51
CA CYS A 220 -14.58 -16.72 0.57
C CYS A 220 -14.18 -15.37 1.18
N SER A 221 -14.32 -14.28 0.44
CA SER A 221 -13.98 -12.93 0.91
C SER A 221 -15.23 -12.08 1.15
N TYR A 222 -15.37 -11.56 2.37
CA TYR A 222 -16.47 -10.69 2.79
C TYR A 222 -15.98 -9.24 2.96
N ARG A 223 -16.81 -8.24 2.61
CA ARG A 223 -16.55 -6.84 2.97
C ARG A 223 -17.27 -6.49 4.27
N ILE A 224 -16.52 -6.09 5.28
CA ILE A 224 -17.06 -5.56 6.54
C ILE A 224 -16.89 -4.04 6.52
N PRO A 225 -17.98 -3.25 6.56
CA PRO A 225 -17.90 -1.80 6.66
C PRO A 225 -17.18 -1.38 7.95
N ALA A 226 -16.25 -0.43 7.87
CA ALA A 226 -15.37 -0.02 8.97
C ALA A 226 -16.08 0.62 10.18
N VAL A 227 -17.41 0.80 10.15
CA VAL A 227 -18.16 1.63 11.10
C VAL A 227 -18.27 1.01 12.51
N ARG A 228 -17.76 -0.20 12.77
CA ARG A 228 -17.86 -0.85 14.09
C ARG A 228 -16.65 -1.61 14.64
N PHE A 229 -15.50 -1.61 13.97
CA PHE A 229 -14.30 -2.26 14.52
C PHE A 229 -13.30 -1.22 15.02
N ARG A 230 -13.28 -0.98 16.35
CA ARG A 230 -12.04 -0.55 17.00
C ARG A 230 -11.11 -1.76 16.99
N MET A 231 -10.16 -1.81 16.05
CA MET A 231 -9.01 -2.69 16.21
C MET A 231 -8.31 -2.30 17.50
N GLN A 232 -8.32 -3.20 18.48
CA GLN A 232 -7.45 -3.08 19.65
C GLN A 232 -6.02 -3.02 19.13
N LYS A 233 -5.29 -2.00 19.58
CA LYS A 233 -3.87 -1.82 19.32
C LYS A 233 -3.12 -3.09 19.73
N PHE A 234 -2.31 -3.62 18.82
CA PHE A 234 -1.11 -4.35 19.20
C PHE A 234 -0.02 -3.32 19.50
#